data_AF-A0A401HUL6-F1
#
_entry.id   AF-A0A401HUL6-F1
#
_cell.length_a   1.000
_cell.length_b   1.000
_cell.length_c   1.000
_cell.angle_alpha   90.00
_cell.angle_beta   90.00
_cell.angle_gamma   90.00
#
_symmetry.space_group_name_H-M   'P 1'
#
loop_
_entity.id
_entity.type
_entity.pdbx_description
1 polymer ?
#
loop_
_entity_poly.entity_id
_entity_poly.type
_entity_poly.pdbx_seq_one_letter_code
_entity_poly.pdbx_strand_id
1 'polypeptide(L)' 'MNLHVTNHQLSVGSISLLGVSASSMLQIGDTDQVVLYSMFDTPPESVIVGQLAPLPPPSASAEQP' A
#
# COMPACT_ATOMS: atom_id res chain seq x y z
N MET A 1 2.08 6.48 47.85
CA MET A 1 1.57 7.02 46.57
C MET A 1 2.13 6.14 45.47
N ASN A 2 1.29 5.38 44.76
CA ASN A 2 1.74 4.44 43.75
C ASN A 2 1.55 5.06 42.37
N LEU A 3 2.63 5.59 41.79
CA LEU A 3 2.66 6.06 40.41
C LEU A 3 3.07 4.89 39.52
N HIS A 4 2.15 4.41 38.69
CA HIS A 4 2.45 3.40 37.68
C HIS A 4 2.63 4.10 36.33
N VAL A 5 3.86 4.10 35.82
CA VAL A 5 4.19 4.65 34.49
C VAL A 5 4.53 3.47 33.58
N THR A 6 3.69 3.21 32.59
CA THR A 6 3.95 2.21 31.55
C THR A 6 4.56 2.93 30.35
N ASN A 7 5.87 2.79 30.14
CA ASN A 7 6.51 3.23 28.91
C ASN A 7 6.49 2.06 27.92
N HIS A 8 5.68 2.15 26.86
CA HIS A 8 5.53 1.09 25.86
C HIS A 8 6.74 0.96 24.90
N GLN A 9 7.81 1.75 25.12
CA GLN A 9 9.12 1.70 24.48
C GLN A 9 9.14 1.36 22.99
N LEU A 10 8.25 1.98 22.19
CA LEU A 10 8.36 1.92 20.74
C LEU A 10 9.49 2.86 20.27
N SER A 11 10.72 2.37 20.34
CA SER A 11 11.91 3.08 19.86
C SER A 11 12.24 2.67 18.44
N VAL A 12 11.65 3.37 17.47
CA VAL A 12 11.97 3.19 16.04
C VAL A 12 13.30 3.89 15.77
N GLY A 13 14.38 3.12 15.63
CA GLY A 13 15.73 3.66 15.40
C GLY A 13 15.87 4.33 14.03
N SER A 14 15.69 3.57 12.94
CA SER A 14 15.61 4.13 11.60
C SER A 14 14.78 3.25 10.68
N ILE A 15 14.07 3.88 9.75
CA ILE A 15 13.34 3.20 8.68
C ILE A 15 13.80 3.80 7.37
N SER A 16 14.29 2.95 6.48
CA SER A 16 14.66 3.33 5.12
C SER A 16 13.75 2.59 4.15
N LEU A 17 12.98 3.34 3.35
CA LEU A 17 11.97 2.80 2.46
C LEU A 17 12.12 3.42 1.07
N LEU A 18 12.17 2.58 0.04
CA LEU A 18 12.25 2.99 -1.37
C LEU A 18 10.88 3.41 -1.94
N GLY A 19 9.78 2.88 -1.42
CA GLY A 19 8.41 3.26 -1.80
C GLY A 19 7.36 2.30 -1.26
N VAL A 20 6.10 2.71 -1.31
CA VAL A 20 4.91 1.87 -1.07
C VAL A 20 4.12 1.76 -2.37
N SER A 21 3.45 0.61 -2.59
CA SER A 21 2.66 0.35 -3.79
C SER A 21 1.24 0.94 -3.67
N ALA A 22 0.42 0.79 -4.72
CA ALA A 22 -1.01 1.06 -4.65
C ALA A 22 -1.66 0.16 -3.57
N SER A 23 -2.62 0.72 -2.82
CA SER A 23 -3.32 0.00 -1.74
C SER A 23 -2.39 -0.60 -0.67
N SER A 24 -1.40 0.17 -0.22
CA SER A 24 -0.40 -0.29 0.77
C SER A 24 -0.40 0.57 2.03
N MET A 25 -0.06 -0.04 3.19
CA MET A 25 0.09 0.65 4.47
C MET A 25 1.38 0.20 5.16
N LEU A 26 2.19 1.15 5.61
CA LEU A 26 3.30 0.91 6.53
C LEU A 26 2.92 1.45 7.90
N GLN A 27 2.82 0.58 8.90
CA GLN A 27 2.38 0.95 10.25
C GLN A 27 3.44 0.56 11.29
N ILE A 28 3.57 1.39 12.32
CA ILE A 28 4.46 1.17 13.46
C ILE A 28 3.67 1.42 14.74
N GLY A 29 3.72 0.49 15.68
CA GLY A 29 2.88 0.52 16.87
C GLY A 29 1.53 -0.15 16.63
N ASP A 30 0.67 -0.05 17.64
CA ASP A 30 -0.50 -0.92 17.74
C ASP A 30 -1.69 -0.36 16.94
N THR A 31 -2.52 -1.23 16.39
CA THR A 31 -3.82 -0.87 15.79
C THR A 31 -4.82 -1.97 16.03
N ASP A 32 -6.02 -1.58 16.45
CA ASP A 32 -7.11 -2.49 16.80
C ASP A 32 -7.79 -3.07 15.55
N GLN A 33 -7.99 -2.27 14.51
CA GLN A 33 -8.55 -2.74 13.24
C GLN A 33 -8.04 -1.90 12.06
N VAL A 34 -7.69 -2.58 10.97
CA VAL A 34 -7.46 -1.98 9.66
C VAL A 34 -8.47 -2.58 8.69
N VAL A 35 -9.31 -1.74 8.08
CA VAL A 35 -10.31 -2.17 7.09
C VAL A 35 -10.03 -1.46 5.79
N LEU A 36 -9.71 -2.24 4.75
CA LEU A 36 -9.68 -1.75 3.38
C LEU A 36 -11.02 -2.07 2.73
N TYR A 37 -11.73 -1.03 2.32
CA TYR A 37 -13.01 -1.17 1.66
C TYR A 37 -12.92 -0.67 0.23
N SER A 38 -13.43 -1.46 -0.70
CA SER A 38 -13.60 -1.07 -2.10
C SER A 38 -15.07 -1.28 -2.45
N MET A 39 -15.76 -0.19 -2.78
CA MET A 39 -17.14 -0.20 -3.23
C MET A 39 -17.13 -0.07 -4.75
N PHE A 40 -17.63 -1.08 -5.44
CA PHE A 40 -17.97 -0.96 -6.85
C PHE A 40 -19.44 -0.56 -6.95
N ASP A 41 -19.70 0.67 -7.37
CA ASP A 41 -21.07 1.25 -7.50
C ASP A 41 -21.68 1.02 -8.90
N THR A 42 -21.03 0.18 -9.72
CA THR A 42 -21.52 -0.15 -11.06
C THR A 42 -22.31 -1.46 -11.03
N PRO A 43 -23.50 -1.51 -11.67
CA PRO A 43 -24.25 -2.74 -11.89
C PRO A 43 -23.36 -3.86 -12.48
N PRO A 44 -23.63 -5.15 -12.22
CA PRO A 44 -22.80 -6.27 -12.68
C PRO A 44 -22.61 -6.31 -14.21
N GLU A 45 -23.49 -5.66 -14.97
CA GLU A 45 -23.41 -5.51 -16.43
C GLU A 45 -22.41 -4.42 -16.87
N SER A 46 -21.99 -3.53 -15.95
CA SER A 46 -21.09 -2.40 -16.17
C SER A 46 -19.65 -2.68 -15.71
N VAL A 47 -19.32 -3.92 -15.33
CA VAL A 47 -17.92 -4.35 -15.19
C VAL A 47 -17.31 -4.32 -16.59
N ILE A 48 -16.64 -3.21 -16.93
CA ILE A 48 -15.73 -3.14 -18.07
C ILE A 48 -14.50 -3.98 -17.67
N VAL A 49 -14.61 -5.31 -17.76
CA VAL A 49 -13.45 -6.15 -18.01
C VAL A 49 -13.02 -5.83 -19.44
N GLY A 50 -12.46 -4.65 -19.64
CA GLY A 50 -11.51 -4.47 -20.71
C GLY A 50 -10.42 -5.48 -20.39
N GLN A 51 -10.21 -6.45 -21.29
CA GLN A 51 -8.97 -7.20 -21.28
C GLN A 51 -7.86 -6.17 -21.08
N LEU A 52 -7.06 -6.31 -20.02
CA LEU A 52 -5.84 -5.54 -19.90
C LEU A 52 -5.07 -5.88 -21.18
N ALA A 53 -5.16 -5.01 -22.19
CA ALA A 53 -4.44 -5.18 -23.42
C ALA A 53 -2.98 -5.39 -22.99
N PRO A 54 -2.28 -6.41 -23.48
CA PRO A 54 -0.95 -6.72 -23.00
C PRO A 54 -0.13 -5.44 -22.96
N LEU A 55 0.35 -5.10 -21.75
CA LEU A 55 1.21 -3.93 -21.59
C LEU A 55 2.34 -4.09 -22.60
N PRO A 56 2.62 -3.09 -23.46
CA PRO A 56 3.73 -3.20 -24.39
C PRO A 56 4.99 -3.51 -23.59
N PRO A 57 5.87 -4.39 -24.11
CA PRO A 57 7.09 -4.73 -23.41
C PRO A 57 7.84 -3.42 -23.07
N PRO A 58 8.45 -3.32 -21.87
CA PRO A 58 9.24 -2.15 -21.54
C PRO A 58 10.25 -1.96 -22.67
N SER A 59 10.16 -0.82 -23.37
CA SER A 59 11.10 -0.47 -24.42
C SER A 59 12.47 -0.38 -23.77
N ALA A 60 13.26 -1.45 -23.90
CA ALA A 60 14.66 -1.45 -23.54
C ALA A 60 15.32 -0.37 -24.40
N SER A 61 15.91 0.62 -23.73
CA SER A 61 16.76 1.64 -24.34
C SER A 61 17.75 1.02 -25.32
N ALA A 62 17.85 1.56 -26.53
CA ALA A 62 19.09 1.64 -27.31
C ALA A 62 18.84 2.41 -28.61
N GLU A 63 19.34 3.64 -28.65
CA GLU A 63 20.16 4.20 -29.73
C GLU A 63 19.89 3.67 -31.16
N GLN A 64 19.36 4.55 -32.03
CA GLN A 64 19.44 4.36 -33.48
C GLN A 64 19.79 5.69 -34.17
N PRO A 65 20.52 5.62 -35.30
CA PRO A 65 21.70 6.42 -35.64
C PRO A 65 21.45 7.80 -36.25
#